data_AF-A0A1M3HDI0-F1
#
_entry.id   AF-A0A1M3HDI0-F1
#
_cell.length_a   1.000
_cell.length_b   1.000
_cell.length_c   1.000
_cell.angle_alpha   90.00
_cell.angle_beta   90.00
_cell.angle_gamma   90.00
#
_symmetry.space_group_name_H-M   'P 1'
#
loop_
_entity.id
_entity.type
_entity.pdbx_description
1 polymer ?
#
loop_
_entity_poly.entity_id
_entity_poly.type
_entity_poly.pdbx_seq_one_letter_code
_entity_poly.pdbx_strand_id
1 'polypeptide(L)' 'MQWADSLLVMEKHHRNYSRIHFPDIYKTKKIVCLYIEDDYDYMQPELILTLKEKVEDVYKRGLM' A
#
# COMPACT_ATOMS: atom_id res chain seq x y z
N MET A 1 -11.64 13.11 -3.65
CA MET A 1 -10.35 12.42 -3.39
C MET A 1 -10.00 11.57 -4.60
N GLN A 2 -9.36 12.14 -5.62
CA GLN A 2 -9.02 11.41 -6.84
C GLN A 2 -7.59 11.68 -7.33
N TRP A 3 -6.80 12.43 -6.56
CA TRP A 3 -5.46 12.89 -6.97
C TRP A 3 -4.42 11.77 -7.07
N ALA A 4 -4.54 10.71 -6.27
CA ALA A 4 -3.52 9.67 -6.23
C ALA A 4 -3.76 8.65 -7.35
N ASP A 5 -2.83 8.49 -8.29
CA ASP A 5 -2.94 7.51 -9.38
C ASP A 5 -2.94 6.06 -8.86
N SER A 6 -2.17 5.82 -7.79
CA SER A 6 -2.00 4.51 -7.15
C SER A 6 -2.02 4.63 -5.63
N LEU A 7 -2.52 3.60 -4.96
CA LEU A 7 -2.67 3.55 -3.50
C LEU A 7 -1.92 2.35 -2.93
N LEU A 8 -0.98 2.60 -2.04
CA LEU A 8 -0.20 1.57 -1.36
C LEU A 8 -0.78 1.35 0.04
N VAL A 9 -0.97 0.09 0.41
CA VAL A 9 -1.37 -0.33 1.76
C VAL A 9 -0.37 -1.30 2.34
N MET A 10 -0.11 -1.22 3.64
CA MET A 10 0.80 -2.15 4.31
C MET A 10 0.18 -3.55 4.40
N GLU A 11 -1.11 -3.63 4.69
CA GLU A 11 -1.79 -4.89 5.00
C GLU A 11 -3.01 -5.20 4.12
N LYS A 12 -3.33 -6.49 4.02
CA LYS A 12 -4.53 -6.99 3.34
C LYS A 12 -5.83 -6.45 3.95
N HIS A 13 -5.87 -6.23 5.26
CA HIS A 13 -7.10 -5.77 5.91
C HIS A 13 -7.48 -4.36 5.45
N HIS A 14 -6.49 -3.45 5.32
CA HIS A 14 -6.67 -2.12 4.74
C HIS A 14 -7.20 -2.16 3.29
N ARG A 15 -6.71 -3.12 2.50
CA ARG A 15 -7.21 -3.37 1.14
C ARG A 15 -8.68 -3.80 1.14
N ASN A 16 -9.06 -4.72 2.04
CA ASN A 16 -10.43 -5.20 2.16
C ASN A 16 -11.39 -4.10 2.64
N TYR A 17 -10.96 -3.27 3.59
CA TYR A 17 -11.73 -2.10 4.03
C TYR A 17 -12.02 -1.16 2.85
N SER A 18 -10.99 -0.82 2.08
CA SER A 18 -11.13 0.03 0.89
C SER A 18 -12.06 -0.59 -0.17
N ARG A 19 -12.02 -1.90 -0.35
CA ARG A 19 -12.90 -2.63 -1.27
C ARG A 19 -14.37 -2.55 -0.88
N ILE A 20 -14.67 -2.62 0.42
CA ILE A 20 -16.03 -2.63 0.95
C ILE A 20 -16.63 -1.22 0.94
N HIS A 21 -15.85 -0.23 1.39
CA HIS A 21 -16.34 1.13 1.57
C HIS A 21 -16.19 2.03 0.33
N PHE A 22 -15.26 1.71 -0.57
CA PHE A 22 -14.97 2.53 -1.76
C PHE A 22 -14.83 1.69 -3.05
N PRO A 23 -15.87 0.91 -3.43
CA PRO A 23 -15.80 -0.01 -4.56
C PRO A 23 -15.51 0.66 -5.91
N ASP A 24 -15.98 1.90 -6.11
CA ASP A 24 -15.77 2.64 -7.37
C ASP A 24 -14.32 3.12 -7.51
N ILE A 25 -13.72 3.58 -6.41
CA ILE A 25 -12.30 3.95 -6.35
C ILE A 25 -11.44 2.69 -6.49
N TYR A 26 -11.85 1.60 -5.86
CA TYR A 26 -11.16 0.32 -5.90
C TYR A 26 -11.10 -0.28 -7.32
N LYS A 27 -12.16 -0.11 -8.13
CA LYS A 27 -12.19 -0.58 -9.52
C LYS A 27 -11.34 0.26 -10.47
N THR A 28 -11.16 1.54 -10.15
CA THR A 28 -10.50 2.50 -11.05
C THR A 28 -9.04 2.75 -10.69
N LYS A 29 -8.65 2.59 -9.43
CA LYS A 29 -7.29 2.85 -8.96
C LYS A 29 -6.53 1.56 -8.67
N LYS A 30 -5.24 1.56 -8.96
CA LYS A 30 -4.36 0.45 -8.61
C LYS A 30 -4.10 0.48 -7.11
N ILE A 31 -4.48 -0.60 -6.43
CA ILE A 31 -4.23 -0.77 -4.99
C ILE A 31 -3.22 -1.89 -4.79
N VAL A 32 -2.04 -1.54 -4.30
CA VAL A 32 -0.93 -2.47 -4.06
C VAL A 32 -0.77 -2.70 -2.57
N CYS A 33 -0.71 -3.97 -2.16
CA CYS A 33 -0.45 -4.37 -0.78
C CYS A 33 1.03 -4.73 -0.62
N LEU A 34 1.73 -4.08 0.32
CA LEU A 34 3.15 -4.32 0.57
C LEU A 34 3.43 -5.53 1.46
N TYR A 35 2.40 -6.04 2.15
CA TYR A 35 2.50 -7.15 3.08
C TYR A 35 3.51 -6.89 4.19
N ILE A 36 3.39 -5.71 4.82
CA ILE A 36 4.18 -5.30 5.98
C ILE A 36 3.24 -5.38 7.18
N GLU A 37 3.65 -6.14 8.20
CA GLU A 37 2.91 -6.28 9.47
C GLU A 37 3.07 -5.00 10.31
N ASP A 38 2.04 -4.62 11.07
CA ASP A 38 2.04 -3.45 11.97
C ASP A 38 2.71 -3.73 13.33
N ASP A 39 3.85 -4.42 13.31
CA ASP A 39 4.62 -4.79 14.50
C ASP A 39 5.84 -3.87 14.72
N TYR A 40 5.74 -2.62 14.25
CA TYR A 40 6.83 -1.65 14.31
C TYR A 40 6.47 -0.44 15.17
N ASP A 41 7.44 0.03 15.94
CA ASP A 41 7.33 1.29 16.65
C ASP A 41 7.37 2.48 15.68
N TYR A 42 6.84 3.61 16.14
CA TYR A 42 6.87 4.85 15.38
C TYR A 42 8.31 5.21 14.97
N MET A 43 8.52 5.37 13.66
CA MET A 43 9.81 5.70 13.04
C MET A 43 10.92 4.66 13.25
N GLN A 44 10.57 3.42 13.56
CA GLN A 44 11.51 2.33 13.71
C GLN A 44 12.36 2.16 12.43
N PRO A 45 13.71 2.08 12.52
CA PRO A 45 14.59 2.00 11.36
C PRO A 45 14.30 0.82 10.42
N GLU A 46 13.93 -0.34 10.97
CA GLU A 46 13.59 -1.55 10.22
C GLU A 46 12.35 -1.35 9.33
N LEU A 47 11.35 -0.61 9.83
CA LEU A 47 10.16 -0.24 9.05
C LEU A 47 10.55 0.64 7.87
N ILE A 48 11.40 1.64 8.11
CA ILE A 48 11.86 2.58 7.06
C ILE A 48 12.60 1.83 5.95
N LEU A 49 13.48 0.89 6.32
CA LEU A 49 14.21 0.07 5.37
C LEU A 49 13.25 -0.80 4.53
N THR A 50 12.35 -1.51 5.22
CA THR A 50 11.36 -2.40 4.60
C THR A 50 10.45 -1.63 3.63
N LEU A 51 9.98 -0.44 4.01
CA LEU A 51 9.16 0.42 3.15
C LEU A 51 9.93 0.81 1.89
N LYS A 52 11.19 1.23 1.99
CA LYS A 52 12.01 1.60 0.83
C LYS A 52 12.16 0.43 -0.15
N GLU A 53 12.52 -0.74 0.35
CA GLU A 53 12.72 -1.94 -0.48
C GLU A 53 11.43 -2.37 -1.18
N LYS A 54 10.31 -2.42 -0.45
CA LYS A 54 9.02 -2.85 -0.99
C LYS A 54 8.47 -1.85 -2.01
N VAL A 55 8.57 -0.55 -1.73
CA VAL A 55 8.15 0.50 -2.66
C VAL A 55 9.00 0.45 -3.94
N GLU A 56 10.31 0.24 -3.82
CA GLU A 56 11.20 0.14 -4.97
C GLU A 56 10.89 -1.10 -5.83
N ASP A 57 10.61 -2.25 -5.21
CA ASP A 57 10.19 -3.47 -5.94
C ASP A 57 8.88 -3.24 -6.71
N VAL A 58 7.88 -2.61 -6.07
CA VAL A 58 6.60 -2.28 -6.71
C VAL A 58 6.79 -1.32 -7.88
N TYR A 59 7.65 -0.31 -7.73
CA TYR A 59 7.97 0.64 -8.80
C TYR A 59 8.66 -0.05 -9.99
N LYS A 60 9.68 -0.86 -9.73
CA LYS A 60 10.43 -1.60 -10.78
C LYS A 60 9.54 -2.58 -11.55
N ARG A 61 8.55 -3.17 -10.88
CA ARG A 61 7.61 -4.13 -11.51
C ARG A 61 6.48 -3.45 -12.29
N GLY A 62 6.39 -2.12 -12.31
CA GLY A 62 5.31 -1.39 -12.98
C GLY A 62 3.93 -1.68 -12.37
N LEU A 63 3.90 -2.02 -11.08
CA LEU A 63 2.67 -2.32 -10.34
C LEU A 63 1.95 -1.06 -9.86
N MET A 64 2.58 0.12 -10.03
CA MET A 64 1.97 1.44 -9.89
C MET A 64 1.43 1.96 -11.21
#